data_AF-A0A6V7M7E4-F1
#
_entry.id   AF-A0A6V7M7E4-F1
#
_cell.length_a   1.000
_cell.length_b   1.000
_cell.length_c   1.000
_cell.angle_alpha   90.00
_cell.angle_beta   90.00
_cell.angle_gamma   90.00
#
_symmetry.space_group_name_H-M   'P 1'
#
loop_
_entity.id
_entity.type
_entity.pdbx_description
1 polymer ?
#
loop_
_entity_poly.entity_id
_entity_poly.type
_entity_poly.pdbx_seq_one_letter_code
_entity_poly.pdbx_strand_id
1 'polypeptide(L)' 'AYEYVIPGRGKGLVKTDLQIQVPEGTYGRIAPRSGLAWKHHIDVGAGVIDADY' A
#
# COMPACT_ATOMS: atom_id res chain seq x y z
N ALA A 1 4.33 -2.32 -14.96
CA ALA A 1 4.75 -2.34 -13.54
C ALA A 1 6.18 -1.80 -13.46
N TYR A 2 6.49 -0.99 -12.45
CA TYR A 2 7.81 -0.41 -12.27
C TYR A 2 8.67 -1.23 -11.32
N GLU A 3 9.98 -1.11 -11.45
CA GLU A 3 10.94 -1.67 -10.49
C GLU A 3 11.08 -0.71 -9.31
N TYR A 4 11.04 -1.26 -8.09
CA TYR A 4 11.24 -0.52 -6.85
C TYR A 4 12.16 -1.30 -5.92
N VAL A 5 13.04 -0.59 -5.24
CA VAL A 5 13.86 -1.12 -4.14
C VAL A 5 13.49 -0.39 -2.86
N ILE A 6 13.01 -1.12 -1.85
CA ILE A 6 12.81 -0.57 -0.51
C ILE A 6 14.12 -0.75 0.26
N PRO A 7 14.83 0.33 0.63
CA PRO A 7 16.09 0.19 1.35
C PRO A 7 15.83 -0.38 2.75
N GLY A 8 16.78 -1.16 3.25
CA GLY A 8 16.72 -1.70 4.60
C GLY A 8 16.54 -0.59 5.64
N ARG A 9 15.61 -0.78 6.58
CA ARG A 9 15.23 0.22 7.61
C ARG A 9 14.71 1.55 7.03
N GLY A 10 14.29 1.58 5.76
CA GLY A 10 13.73 2.75 5.10
C GLY A 10 12.27 2.58 4.69
N LYS A 11 11.80 3.48 3.84
CA LYS A 11 10.45 3.47 3.24
C LYS A 11 10.51 3.93 1.79
N GLY A 12 9.56 3.48 0.98
CA GLY A 12 9.42 3.89 -0.42
C GLY A 12 7.95 4.05 -0.81
N LEU A 13 7.66 4.97 -1.72
CA LEU A 13 6.33 5.18 -2.29
C LEU A 13 6.22 4.39 -3.60
N VAL A 14 5.38 3.37 -3.62
CA VAL A 14 5.16 2.51 -4.78
C VAL A 14 3.90 2.96 -5.51
N LYS A 15 4.05 3.49 -6.74
CA LYS A 15 2.91 3.93 -7.55
C LYS A 15 2.22 2.75 -8.22
N THR A 16 0.89 2.73 -8.16
CA THR A 16 0.04 1.71 -8.77
C THR A 16 -0.52 2.12 -10.12
N ASP A 17 -0.57 3.43 -10.41
CA ASP A 17 -1.26 4.06 -11.54
C ASP A 17 -2.75 3.69 -11.64
N LEU A 18 -3.35 3.33 -10.50
CA LEU A 18 -4.77 3.05 -10.38
C LEU A 18 -5.46 4.19 -9.64
N GLN A 19 -6.67 4.52 -10.11
CA GLN A 19 -7.64 5.33 -9.38
C GLN A 19 -8.81 4.41 -9.02
N ILE A 20 -9.33 4.57 -7.81
CA ILE A 20 -10.34 3.67 -7.25
C ILE A 20 -11.35 4.51 -6.50
N GLN A 21 -12.63 4.30 -6.76
CA GLN A 21 -13.70 4.86 -5.95
C GLN A 21 -14.32 3.73 -5.13
N VAL A 22 -14.49 3.95 -3.83
CA VAL A 22 -15.17 3.00 -2.95
C VAL A 22 -16.59 3.49 -2.62
N PRO A 23 -17.53 2.59 -2.27
CA PRO A 23 -18.88 3.00 -1.87
C PRO A 23 -18.87 3.96 -0.68
N GLU A 24 -19.85 4.85 -0.64
CA GLU A 24 -20.06 5.76 0.50
C GLU A 24 -20.20 4.99 1.82
N GLY A 25 -19.61 5.53 2.89
CA GLY A 25 -19.57 4.88 4.20
C GLY A 25 -18.52 3.78 4.34
N THR A 26 -17.66 3.59 3.33
CA THR A 26 -16.51 2.67 3.38
C THR A 26 -15.21 3.41 3.07
N TYR A 27 -14.09 2.77 3.35
CA TYR A 27 -12.76 3.26 2.94
C TYR A 27 -11.98 2.11 2.32
N GLY A 28 -11.12 2.42 1.35
CA GLY A 28 -10.16 1.46 0.83
C GLY A 28 -9.02 1.26 1.82
N ARG A 29 -8.68 0.00 2.12
CA ARG A 29 -7.53 -0.32 2.97
C ARG A 29 -6.41 -1.01 2.18
N ILE A 30 -5.25 -0.37 2.09
CA ILE A 30 -4.03 -1.01 1.62
C ILE A 30 -3.43 -1.78 2.79
N ALA A 31 -3.40 -3.11 2.70
CA ALA A 31 -2.97 -3.99 3.77
C ALA A 31 -1.72 -4.80 3.37
N PRO A 32 -0.85 -5.16 4.33
CA PRO A 32 0.33 -5.96 4.05
C PRO A 32 -0.04 -7.39 3.67
N ARG A 33 0.79 -7.99 2.81
CA ARG A 33 0.72 -9.43 2.52
C ARG A 33 1.59 -10.17 3.54
N SER A 34 1.00 -11.14 4.25
CA SER A 34 1.66 -11.88 5.33
C SER A 34 3.04 -12.46 4.96
N GLY A 35 3.18 -12.98 3.74
CA GLY A 35 4.45 -13.51 3.25
C GLY A 35 5.55 -12.44 3.11
N LEU A 36 5.20 -11.23 2.66
CA LEU A 36 6.16 -10.12 2.54
C LEU A 36 6.52 -9.55 3.90
N ALA A 37 5.55 -9.45 4.81
CA ALA A 37 5.77 -9.04 6.18
C ALA A 37 6.73 -9.99 6.91
N TRP A 38 6.49 -11.30 6.84
CA TRP A 38 7.31 -12.29 7.56
C TRP A 38 8.70 -12.47 6.94
N LYS A 39 8.78 -12.64 5.61
CA LYS A 39 10.04 -13.03 4.95
C LYS A 39 10.95 -11.86 4.63
N HIS A 40 10.39 -10.67 4.45
CA HIS A 40 11.12 -9.50 3.95
C HIS A 40 10.96 -8.26 4.84
N HIS A 41 10.26 -8.38 5.97
CA HIS A 41 9.97 -7.25 6.87
C HIS A 41 9.33 -6.05 6.14
N ILE A 42 8.48 -6.33 5.15
CA ILE A 42 7.75 -5.30 4.41
C ILE A 42 6.37 -5.13 5.05
N ASP A 43 6.10 -3.91 5.49
CA ASP A 43 4.79 -3.49 5.99
C ASP A 43 4.25 -2.30 5.20
N VAL A 44 2.97 -2.01 5.36
CA VAL A 44 2.28 -0.88 4.73
C VAL A 44 2.10 0.22 5.76
N GLY A 45 2.83 1.34 5.60
CA GLY A 45 2.84 2.43 6.57
C GLY A 45 1.54 3.24 6.62
N ALA A 46 1.22 3.94 5.52
CA ALA A 46 -0.11 4.51 5.30
C ALA A 46 -0.99 3.49 4.59
N GLY A 47 -2.31 3.61 4.62
CA GLY A 47 -3.15 2.65 3.90
C GLY A 47 -4.64 2.94 3.91
N VAL A 48 -5.05 4.17 4.19
CA VAL A 48 -6.45 4.59 4.12
C VAL A 48 -6.63 5.33 2.80
N ILE A 49 -7.62 4.91 2.02
CA ILE A 49 -8.09 5.56 0.81
C ILE A 49 -9.53 6.01 1.12
N ASP A 50 -9.75 7.32 1.16
CA ASP A 50 -11.07 7.88 1.44
C ASP A 50 -12.04 7.63 0.26
N ALA A 51 -13.34 7.70 0.52
CA ALA A 51 -14.37 7.43 -0.50
C ALA A 51 -14.43 8.49 -1.61
N ASP A 52 -13.92 9.69 -1.33
CA ASP A 52 -13.92 10.88 -2.18
C ASP A 52 -12.51 11.27 -2.65
N TYR A 53 -11.52 10.41 -2.47
CA TYR A 53 -10.15 10.57 -2.94
C TYR A 53 -9.99 10.17 -4.42
#